data_AF-A0A838MM20-F1
#
_entry.id   AF-A0A838MM20-F1
#
_cell.length_a   1.000
_cell.length_b   1.000
_cell.length_c   1.000
_cell.angle_alpha   90.00
_cell.angle_beta   90.00
_cell.angle_gamma   90.00
#
_symmetry.space_group_name_H-M   'P 1'
#
loop_
_entity.id
_entity.type
_entity.pdbx_description
1 polymer ?
#
loop_
_entity_poly.entity_id
_entity_poly.type
_entity_poly.pdbx_seq_one_letter_code
_entity_poly.pdbx_strand_id
1 'polypeptide(L)' 'KVGQVAAEIRRWRKPEPYKGKGIKYRGEYIFRKEGKKK' A
#
# COMPACT_ATOMS: atom_id res chain seq x y z
N LYS A 1 13.68 -13.88 -7.19
CA LYS A 1 13.15 -13.26 -8.44
C LYS A 1 11.75 -12.66 -8.25
N VAL A 2 10.68 -13.43 -8.00
CA VAL A 2 9.30 -12.90 -7.92
C VAL A 2 9.10 -11.85 -6.80
N GLY A 3 9.70 -12.07 -5.63
CA GLY A 3 9.60 -11.12 -4.51
C GLY A 3 10.22 -9.74 -4.79
N GLN A 4 11.35 -9.70 -5.52
CA GLN A 4 12.00 -8.44 -5.92
C GLN A 4 11.11 -7.66 -6.89
N VAL A 5 10.58 -8.33 -7.90
CA VAL A 5 9.65 -7.72 -8.87
C VAL A 5 8.39 -7.19 -8.17
N ALA A 6 7.83 -7.95 -7.24
CA ALA A 6 6.67 -7.50 -6.46
C ALA A 6 7.00 -6.28 -5.56
N ALA A 7 8.22 -6.22 -5.02
CA ALA A 7 8.69 -5.08 -4.23
C ALA A 7 8.93 -3.84 -5.10
N GLU A 8 9.48 -4.01 -6.31
CA GLU A 8 9.64 -2.92 -7.29
C GLU A 8 8.28 -2.33 -7.69
N ILE A 9 7.30 -3.18 -8.02
CA ILE A 9 5.94 -2.74 -8.35
C ILE A 9 5.30 -1.99 -7.17
N ARG A 10 5.49 -2.46 -5.93
CA ARG A 10 4.98 -1.78 -4.73
C ARG A 10 5.61 -0.40 -4.50
N ARG A 11 6.87 -0.19 -4.90
CA ARG A 11 7.56 1.11 -4.75
C ARG A 11 6.93 2.22 -5.59
N TRP A 12 6.41 1.89 -6.77
CA TRP A 12 5.76 2.86 -7.66
C TRP A 12 4.54 3.53 -7.04
N ARG A 13 3.74 2.78 -6.27
CA ARG A 13 2.55 3.32 -5.61
C ARG A 13 2.30 2.63 -4.29
N LYS A 14 2.95 3.13 -3.23
CA LYS A 14 2.75 2.64 -1.86
C LYS A 14 1.29 2.85 -1.42
N PRO A 15 0.74 1.95 -0.60
CA PRO A 15 -0.61 2.11 -0.08
C PRO A 15 -0.68 3.33 0.85
N GLU A 16 -1.60 4.24 0.57
CA GLU A 16 -1.79 5.46 1.36
C GLU A 16 -2.33 5.14 2.77
N PRO A 17 -1.85 5.83 3.81
CA PRO A 17 -2.24 5.58 5.19
C PRO A 17 -3.67 6.03 5.53
N TYR A 18 -4.39 6.71 4.64
CA TYR A 18 -5.75 7.19 4.92
C TYR A 18 -6.81 6.33 4.23
N LYS A 19 -6.79 6.32 2.89
CA LYS A 19 -7.77 5.59 2.08
C LYS A 19 -7.30 4.19 1.68
N GLY A 20 -6.09 3.78 2.09
CA GLY A 20 -5.52 2.47 1.71
C GLY A 20 -5.31 2.30 0.21
N LYS A 21 -5.33 3.40 -0.56
CA LYS A 21 -5.19 3.41 -2.02
C LYS A 21 -3.74 3.16 -2.40
N GLY A 22 -3.48 2.19 -3.28
CA GLY A 22 -2.14 1.85 -3.74
C GLY A 22 -1.95 0.34 -3.90
N ILE A 23 -0.72 -0.07 -4.13
CA ILE A 23 -0.32 -1.46 -4.37
C ILE A 23 0.03 -2.09 -3.02
N LYS A 24 -0.68 -3.15 -2.67
CA LYS A 24 -0.53 -3.89 -1.40
C LYS A 24 -0.51 -5.37 -1.65
N TYR A 25 0.04 -6.13 -0.71
CA TYR A 25 -0.07 -7.58 -0.75
C TYR A 25 -1.47 -8.04 -0.31
N ARG A 26 -1.90 -9.20 -0.81
CA ARG A 26 -3.18 -9.81 -0.43
C ARG A 26 -3.09 -10.20 1.05
N GLY A 27 -4.02 -9.69 1.87
CA GLY A 27 -4.03 -9.94 3.32
C GLY A 27 -3.11 -9.03 4.16
N GLU A 28 -2.38 -8.09 3.55
CA GLU A 28 -1.54 -7.15 4.30
C GLU A 28 -2.39 -6.16 5.11
N TYR A 29 -2.14 -6.09 6.42
CA TYR A 29 -2.72 -5.09 7.30
C TYR A 29 -2.02 -3.74 7.10
N ILE A 30 -2.72 -2.77 6.53
CA ILE A 30 -2.23 -1.41 6.36
C ILE A 30 -2.75 -0.58 7.54
N PHE A 31 -1.83 0.03 8.28
CA PHE A 31 -2.18 0.99 9.33
C PHE A 31 -2.92 2.18 8.70
N ARG A 32 -4.22 2.27 8.95
CA ARG A 32 -5.05 3.37 8.49
C ARG A 32 -5.17 4.41 9.60
N LYS A 33 -4.78 5.64 9.30
CA LYS A 33 -5.06 6.80 10.15
C LYS A 33 -6.48 7.29 9.83
N GLU A 34 -7.25 7.59 10.87
CA GLU A 34 -8.54 8.27 10.70
C GLU A 34 -8.31 9.70 10.18
N GLY A 35 -8.45 9.86 8.87
CA GLY A 35 -8.86 11.13 8.25
C GLY A 35 -7.83 11.87 7.40
N LYS A 36 -8.24 12.18 6.17
CA LYS A 36 -8.32 13.59 5.76
C LYS A 36 -9.82 13.88 5.68
N LYS A 37 -10.42 14.45 6.76
CA LYS A 37 -11.75 15.06 6.66
C LYS A 37 -11.69 16.07 5.50
N LYS A 38 -12.73 16.09 4.68
CA LYS A 38 -12.80 16.96 3.50
C LYS A 38 -12.60 18.42 3.90
#